data_AF-S3ZN90-F1
#
_entry.id   AF-S3ZN90-F1
#
_cell.length_a   1.000
_cell.length_b   1.000
_cell.length_c   1.000
_cell.angle_alpha   90.00
_cell.angle_beta   90.00
_cell.angle_gamma   90.00
#
_symmetry.space_group_name_H-M   'P 1'
#
loop_
_entity.id
_entity.type
_entity.pdbx_description
1 polymer ?
#
loop_
_entity_poly.entity_id
_entity_poly.type
_entity_poly.pdbx_seq_one_letter_code
_entity_poly.pdbx_strand_id
1 'polypeptide(L)'
;MSALARYARALAPPAYAALHRTLDAGTSDERHTALFLAVARRDLTAVATALTDPLLRRRALSAAIRLPVDTKALEQLALSPVAAARHETYRVLRLSRRDTLAGQLLPTVHERFGAREAALLLPACPTETVAAWLPRLDPPQGVLHALARTAPVPLAHLITARLQDATDHHRHRLTRGYRALASLAARRDPEAALLLLKEEPNLLTGAAVRILLRRPAQMLDVLRAAPPNPDGTPLEVTLPAGPLPPAGRRALRTLPPADLAELARRCPAARARLGSQGRLDVTPDGLLALLPVPERGRLVAERTARSRAVYGIPLPTLAALEPTDRTRVVRPLLKRTRRDLAVSRLATVLPLAEGEPLLRALTERHRSHLRALA
;
A
#
# COMPACT_ATOMS: atom_id res chain seq x y z
N MET A 1 -30.96 -20.09 -7.50
CA MET A 1 -30.98 -19.31 -6.23
C MET A 1 -31.92 -18.10 -6.23
N SER A 2 -32.00 -17.25 -7.27
CA SER A 2 -32.88 -16.06 -7.21
C SER A 2 -34.39 -16.37 -7.13
N ALA A 3 -34.84 -17.46 -7.78
CA ALA A 3 -36.22 -17.93 -7.70
C ALA A 3 -36.63 -18.31 -6.26
N LEU A 4 -35.79 -19.08 -5.55
CA LEU A 4 -36.03 -19.45 -4.15
C LEU A 4 -36.06 -18.23 -3.22
N ALA A 5 -35.18 -17.23 -3.43
CA ALA A 5 -35.21 -16.00 -2.63
C ALA A 5 -36.46 -15.14 -2.91
N ARG A 6 -37.00 -15.17 -4.13
CA ARG A 6 -38.26 -14.49 -4.47
C ARG A 6 -39.44 -15.22 -3.83
N TYR A 7 -39.45 -16.55 -3.95
CA TYR A 7 -40.46 -17.41 -3.33
C TYR A 7 -40.49 -17.22 -1.81
N ALA A 8 -39.33 -17.28 -1.15
CA ALA A 8 -39.19 -17.04 0.28
C ALA A 8 -39.85 -15.72 0.72
N ARG A 9 -39.63 -14.64 -0.03
CA ARG A 9 -40.17 -13.30 0.27
C ARG A 9 -41.67 -13.18 -0.01
N ALA A 10 -42.19 -13.96 -0.96
CA ALA A 10 -43.61 -13.94 -1.33
C ALA A 10 -44.49 -14.77 -0.38
N LEU A 11 -43.92 -15.73 0.35
CA LEU A 11 -44.67 -16.55 1.31
C LEU A 11 -45.32 -15.69 2.42
N ALA A 12 -46.57 -16.00 2.74
CA ALA A 12 -47.25 -15.46 3.92
C ALA A 12 -46.52 -15.92 5.20
N PRO A 13 -46.50 -15.11 6.29
CA PRO A 13 -45.81 -15.47 7.53
C PRO A 13 -46.08 -16.89 8.08
N PRO A 14 -47.33 -17.39 8.16
CA PRO A 14 -47.57 -18.75 8.67
C PRO A 14 -47.07 -19.84 7.73
N ALA A 15 -47.19 -19.65 6.41
CA ALA A 15 -46.69 -20.59 5.42
C ALA A 15 -45.16 -20.67 5.43
N TYR A 16 -44.49 -19.52 5.59
CA TYR A 16 -43.04 -19.48 5.82
C TYR A 16 -42.65 -20.20 7.11
N ALA A 17 -43.33 -19.92 8.24
CA ALA A 17 -43.00 -20.56 9.51
C ALA A 17 -43.20 -22.08 9.48
N ALA A 18 -44.23 -22.57 8.80
CA ALA A 18 -44.45 -24.01 8.59
C ALA A 18 -43.32 -24.61 7.74
N LEU A 19 -43.06 -24.05 6.55
CA LEU A 19 -42.02 -24.55 5.65
C LEU A 19 -40.63 -24.51 6.28
N HIS A 20 -40.28 -23.41 6.95
CA HIS A 20 -38.99 -23.27 7.61
C HIS A 20 -38.81 -24.34 8.70
N ARG A 21 -39.82 -24.59 9.53
CA ARG A 21 -39.75 -25.65 10.55
C ARG A 21 -39.58 -27.04 9.93
N THR A 22 -40.30 -27.35 8.85
CA THR A 22 -40.15 -28.63 8.14
C THR A 22 -38.72 -28.81 7.60
N LEU A 23 -38.18 -27.77 6.94
CA LEU A 23 -36.83 -27.82 6.39
C LEU A 23 -35.75 -27.88 7.48
N ASP A 24 -35.95 -27.19 8.60
CA ASP A 24 -34.99 -27.15 9.71
C ASP A 24 -34.91 -28.49 10.48
N ALA A 25 -35.98 -29.28 10.45
CA ALA A 25 -36.02 -30.64 11.00
C ALA A 25 -35.51 -31.72 10.01
N GLY A 26 -35.18 -31.34 8.78
CA GLY A 26 -34.82 -32.27 7.70
C GLY A 26 -33.35 -32.65 7.64
N THR A 27 -32.95 -33.12 6.46
CA THR A 27 -31.57 -33.42 6.06
C THR A 27 -30.68 -32.17 6.08
N SER A 28 -29.36 -32.37 6.02
CA SER A 28 -28.38 -31.28 5.94
C SER A 28 -28.70 -30.26 4.82
N ASP A 29 -29.11 -30.73 3.65
CA ASP A 29 -29.43 -29.87 2.51
C ASP A 29 -30.74 -29.09 2.70
N GLU A 30 -31.72 -29.71 3.34
CA GLU A 30 -32.98 -29.04 3.71
C GLU A 30 -32.72 -27.95 4.75
N ARG A 31 -31.89 -28.21 5.77
CA ARG A 31 -31.49 -27.24 6.79
C ARG A 31 -30.70 -26.07 6.22
N HIS A 32 -29.79 -26.35 5.28
CA HIS A 32 -29.14 -25.30 4.50
C HIS A 32 -30.13 -24.45 3.68
N THR A 33 -31.17 -25.09 3.15
CA THR A 33 -32.25 -24.41 2.44
C THR A 33 -33.08 -23.56 3.39
N ALA A 34 -33.43 -24.07 4.59
CA ALA A 34 -34.11 -23.30 5.65
C ALA A 34 -33.37 -22.01 5.97
N LEU A 35 -32.07 -22.10 6.26
CA LEU A 35 -31.22 -20.94 6.52
C LEU A 35 -31.19 -19.97 5.32
N PHE A 36 -31.13 -20.48 4.08
CA PHE A 36 -31.18 -19.62 2.90
C PHE A 36 -32.50 -18.83 2.82
N LEU A 37 -33.64 -19.45 3.11
CA LEU A 37 -34.94 -18.77 3.15
C LEU A 37 -34.98 -17.72 4.27
N ALA A 38 -34.46 -18.04 5.46
CA ALA A 38 -34.34 -17.11 6.58
C ALA A 38 -33.52 -15.87 6.20
N VAL A 39 -32.36 -16.06 5.57
CA VAL A 39 -31.51 -14.96 5.07
C VAL A 39 -32.24 -14.12 4.02
N ALA A 40 -32.95 -14.76 3.09
CA ALA A 40 -33.70 -14.06 2.04
C ALA A 40 -34.84 -13.20 2.60
N ARG A 41 -35.49 -13.64 3.69
CA ARG A 41 -36.55 -12.90 4.40
C ARG A 41 -36.04 -11.95 5.49
N ARG A 42 -34.74 -11.98 5.81
CA ARG A 42 -34.16 -11.29 6.98
C ARG A 42 -34.78 -11.73 8.31
N ASP A 43 -35.07 -13.02 8.44
CA ASP A 43 -35.45 -13.62 9.72
C ASP A 43 -34.21 -13.71 10.64
N LEU A 44 -34.01 -12.66 11.44
CA LEU A 44 -32.81 -12.51 12.28
C LEU A 44 -32.76 -13.56 13.39
N THR A 45 -33.91 -14.00 13.90
CA THR A 45 -34.00 -15.01 14.95
C THR A 45 -33.54 -16.37 14.41
N ALA A 46 -34.04 -16.79 13.24
CA ALA A 46 -33.59 -18.03 12.62
C ALA A 46 -32.09 -18.00 12.26
N VAL A 47 -31.59 -16.87 11.76
CA VAL A 47 -30.15 -16.69 11.50
C VAL A 47 -29.33 -16.76 12.81
N ALA A 48 -29.82 -16.16 13.90
CA ALA A 48 -29.16 -16.22 15.20
C ALA A 48 -29.14 -17.64 15.78
N THR A 49 -30.23 -18.39 15.67
CA THR A 49 -30.27 -19.82 16.05
C THR A 49 -29.25 -20.62 15.25
N ALA A 50 -29.19 -20.41 13.93
CA ALA A 50 -28.23 -21.09 13.05
C ALA A 50 -26.75 -20.79 13.35
N LEU A 51 -26.43 -19.70 14.08
CA LEU A 51 -25.07 -19.42 14.53
C LEU A 51 -24.58 -20.42 15.59
N THR A 52 -25.51 -20.93 16.41
CA THR A 52 -25.18 -21.92 17.45
C THR A 52 -24.96 -23.31 16.86
N ASP A 53 -25.59 -23.64 15.74
CA ASP A 53 -25.49 -24.94 15.07
C ASP A 53 -24.16 -25.09 14.30
N PRO A 54 -23.29 -26.06 14.67
CA PRO A 54 -22.04 -26.31 13.97
C PRO A 54 -22.16 -26.53 12.46
N LEU A 55 -23.26 -27.15 11.99
CA LEU A 55 -23.49 -27.42 10.57
C LEU A 55 -23.71 -26.13 9.77
N LEU A 56 -24.56 -25.24 10.31
CA LEU A 56 -25.02 -24.04 9.63
C LEU A 56 -24.18 -22.80 9.94
N ARG A 57 -23.38 -22.82 11.02
CA ARG A 57 -22.66 -21.67 11.58
C ARG A 57 -21.90 -20.87 10.54
N ARG A 58 -21.10 -21.53 9.69
CA ARG A 58 -20.26 -20.82 8.71
C ARG A 58 -21.10 -20.04 7.70
N ARG A 59 -22.25 -20.57 7.28
CA ARG A 59 -23.18 -19.87 6.38
C ARG A 59 -23.93 -18.77 7.11
N ALA A 60 -24.35 -19.00 8.36
CA ALA A 60 -24.99 -17.98 9.19
C ALA A 60 -24.05 -16.81 9.48
N LEU A 61 -22.77 -17.05 9.78
CA LEU A 61 -21.72 -16.04 9.95
C LEU A 61 -21.51 -15.23 8.66
N SER A 62 -21.53 -15.87 7.49
CA SER A 62 -21.46 -15.17 6.20
C SER A 62 -22.66 -14.22 6.01
N ALA A 63 -23.87 -14.65 6.38
CA ALA A 63 -25.05 -13.80 6.35
C ALA A 63 -24.96 -12.64 7.36
N ALA A 64 -24.43 -12.90 8.56
CA ALA A 64 -24.24 -11.90 9.61
C ALA A 64 -23.29 -10.75 9.19
N ILE A 65 -22.48 -10.91 8.13
CA ILE A 65 -21.71 -9.80 7.56
C ILE A 65 -22.63 -8.66 7.07
N ARG A 66 -23.82 -9.00 6.56
CA ARG A 66 -24.74 -8.05 5.91
C ARG A 66 -26.04 -7.82 6.68
N LEU A 67 -26.37 -8.71 7.61
CA LEU A 67 -27.60 -8.64 8.40
C LEU A 67 -27.32 -8.11 9.82
N PRO A 68 -28.23 -7.32 10.41
CA PRO A 68 -28.11 -6.83 11.79
C PRO A 68 -28.49 -7.92 12.80
N VAL A 69 -27.75 -9.05 12.79
CA VAL A 69 -27.91 -10.12 13.78
C VAL A 69 -27.58 -9.61 15.18
N ASP A 70 -28.27 -10.15 16.18
CA ASP A 70 -28.08 -9.83 17.61
C ASP A 70 -26.61 -9.91 18.01
N THR A 71 -26.14 -8.87 18.70
CA THR A 71 -24.77 -8.75 19.18
C THR A 71 -24.45 -9.82 20.22
N LYS A 72 -25.43 -10.24 21.04
CA LYS A 72 -25.23 -11.29 22.06
C LYS A 72 -24.84 -12.63 21.44
N ALA A 73 -25.42 -12.99 20.30
CA ALA A 73 -25.08 -14.22 19.59
C ALA A 73 -23.63 -14.20 19.07
N LEU A 74 -23.16 -13.05 18.58
CA LEU A 74 -21.77 -12.87 18.13
C LEU A 74 -20.79 -12.84 19.30
N GLU A 75 -21.15 -12.22 20.42
CA GLU A 75 -20.36 -12.22 21.65
C GLU A 75 -20.15 -13.65 22.18
N GLN A 76 -21.23 -14.45 22.28
CA GLN A 76 -21.14 -15.84 22.70
C GLN A 76 -20.21 -16.66 21.81
N LEU A 77 -20.25 -16.47 20.49
CA LEU A 77 -19.33 -17.13 19.55
C LEU A 77 -17.89 -16.63 19.68
N ALA A 78 -17.68 -15.33 19.89
CA ALA A 78 -16.36 -14.75 20.10
C ALA A 78 -15.72 -15.23 21.42
N LEU A 79 -16.53 -15.61 22.40
CA LEU A 79 -16.10 -16.20 23.68
C LEU A 79 -16.22 -17.73 23.73
N SER A 80 -16.51 -18.38 22.59
CA SER A 80 -16.62 -19.83 22.51
C SER A 80 -15.30 -20.52 22.87
N PRO A 81 -15.33 -21.70 23.54
CA PRO A 81 -14.11 -22.49 23.76
C PRO A 81 -13.48 -22.97 22.43
N VAL A 82 -14.26 -23.07 21.35
CA VAL A 82 -13.79 -23.54 20.04
C VAL A 82 -13.07 -22.41 19.28
N ALA A 83 -11.75 -22.54 19.10
CA ALA A 83 -10.92 -21.52 18.45
C ALA A 83 -11.39 -21.17 17.02
N ALA A 84 -11.78 -22.17 16.22
CA ALA A 84 -12.28 -21.95 14.88
C ALA A 84 -13.52 -21.04 14.85
N ALA A 85 -14.47 -21.25 15.78
CA ALA A 85 -15.67 -20.42 15.89
C ALA A 85 -15.32 -18.97 16.27
N ARG A 86 -14.37 -18.77 17.20
CA ARG A 86 -13.88 -17.43 17.55
C ARG A 86 -13.25 -16.72 16.36
N HIS A 87 -12.33 -17.37 15.65
CA HIS A 87 -11.60 -16.75 14.53
C HIS A 87 -12.52 -16.39 13.36
N GLU A 88 -13.49 -17.26 13.05
CA GLU A 88 -14.53 -16.94 12.07
C GLU A 88 -15.37 -15.73 12.51
N THR A 89 -15.69 -15.65 13.81
CA THR A 89 -16.42 -14.52 14.39
C THR A 89 -15.62 -13.22 14.34
N TYR A 90 -14.33 -13.23 14.68
CA TYR A 90 -13.45 -12.05 14.57
C TYR A 90 -13.42 -11.52 13.13
N ARG A 91 -13.36 -12.43 12.16
CA ARG A 91 -13.45 -12.07 10.73
C ARG A 91 -14.79 -11.42 10.40
N VAL A 92 -15.90 -11.92 10.92
CA VAL A 92 -17.24 -11.32 10.72
C VAL A 92 -17.33 -9.95 11.37
N LEU A 93 -16.86 -9.78 12.61
CA LEU A 93 -16.85 -8.48 13.29
C LEU A 93 -16.13 -7.42 12.45
N ARG A 94 -14.94 -7.77 11.92
CA ARG A 94 -14.21 -6.91 10.99
C ARG A 94 -14.98 -6.61 9.70
N LEU A 95 -15.49 -7.63 9.02
CA LEU A 95 -16.14 -7.45 7.71
C LEU A 95 -17.48 -6.72 7.80
N SER A 96 -18.17 -6.85 8.94
CA SER A 96 -19.41 -6.14 9.23
C SER A 96 -19.23 -4.79 9.92
N ARG A 97 -17.97 -4.39 10.18
CA ARG A 97 -17.63 -3.14 10.88
C ARG A 97 -18.31 -2.98 12.25
N ARG A 98 -18.44 -4.09 12.98
CA ARG A 98 -18.90 -4.10 14.38
C ARG A 98 -17.72 -3.85 15.32
N ASP A 99 -17.04 -2.74 15.11
CA ASP A 99 -15.78 -2.42 15.78
C ASP A 99 -15.95 -2.17 17.28
N THR A 100 -17.00 -1.47 17.68
CA THR A 100 -17.31 -1.19 19.08
C THR A 100 -17.42 -2.47 19.90
N LEU A 101 -18.15 -3.47 19.39
CA LEU A 101 -18.27 -4.79 20.01
C LEU A 101 -16.91 -5.51 20.07
N ALA A 102 -16.14 -5.48 18.99
CA ALA A 102 -14.79 -6.07 18.99
C ALA A 102 -13.87 -5.43 20.04
N GLY A 103 -13.93 -4.10 20.20
CA GLY A 103 -13.17 -3.36 21.21
C GLY A 103 -13.59 -3.72 22.64
N GLN A 104 -14.89 -3.91 22.88
CA GLN A 104 -15.42 -4.36 24.19
C GLN A 104 -15.00 -5.80 24.53
N LEU A 105 -14.92 -6.68 23.52
CA LEU A 105 -14.53 -8.09 23.72
C LEU A 105 -13.03 -8.28 23.94
N LEU A 106 -12.20 -7.35 23.47
CA LEU A 106 -10.74 -7.51 23.47
C LEU A 106 -10.13 -7.78 24.85
N PRO A 107 -10.49 -7.06 25.94
CA PRO A 107 -9.98 -7.35 27.28
C PRO A 107 -10.34 -8.76 27.76
N THR A 108 -11.60 -9.17 27.56
CA THR A 108 -12.08 -10.51 27.97
C THR A 108 -11.43 -11.62 27.16
N VAL A 109 -11.23 -11.43 25.86
CA VAL A 109 -10.50 -12.39 25.00
C VAL A 109 -9.04 -12.51 25.45
N HIS A 110 -8.40 -11.40 25.78
CA HIS A 110 -7.04 -11.40 26.31
C HIS A 110 -6.93 -12.15 27.63
N GLU A 111 -7.83 -11.88 28.58
CA GLU A 111 -7.86 -12.54 29.88
C GLU A 111 -8.10 -14.05 29.76
N ARG A 112 -9.07 -14.47 28.94
CA ARG A 112 -9.48 -15.89 28.84
C ARG A 112 -8.60 -16.72 27.93
N PHE A 113 -8.11 -16.15 26.82
CA PHE A 113 -7.44 -16.91 25.76
C PHE A 113 -6.01 -16.42 25.46
N GLY A 114 -5.55 -15.37 26.15
CA GLY A 114 -4.19 -14.87 26.08
C GLY A 114 -3.91 -13.90 24.93
N ALA A 115 -2.68 -13.39 24.92
CA ALA A 115 -2.21 -12.34 24.01
C ALA A 115 -2.33 -12.70 22.52
N ARG A 116 -2.07 -13.97 22.18
CA ARG A 116 -2.12 -14.44 20.78
C ARG A 116 -3.53 -14.34 20.20
N GLU A 117 -4.55 -14.71 20.97
CA GLU A 117 -5.95 -14.65 20.55
C GLU A 117 -6.46 -13.21 20.50
N ALA A 118 -6.09 -12.38 21.48
CA ALA A 118 -6.38 -10.95 21.46
C ALA A 118 -5.79 -10.27 20.21
N ALA A 119 -4.56 -10.62 19.82
CA ALA A 119 -3.94 -10.09 18.61
C ALA A 119 -4.75 -10.40 17.33
N LEU A 120 -5.38 -11.58 17.24
CA LEU A 120 -6.22 -11.96 16.09
C LEU A 120 -7.50 -11.11 15.99
N LEU A 121 -8.01 -10.60 17.11
CA LEU A 121 -9.20 -9.75 17.17
C LEU A 121 -8.88 -8.27 16.85
N LEU A 122 -7.64 -7.80 17.04
CA LEU A 122 -7.26 -6.40 16.81
C LEU A 122 -7.74 -5.81 15.47
N PRO A 123 -7.66 -6.49 14.32
CA PRO A 123 -8.09 -5.91 13.05
C PRO A 123 -9.60 -5.63 12.95
N ALA A 124 -10.40 -6.15 13.88
CA ALA A 124 -11.82 -5.86 13.99
C ALA A 124 -12.12 -4.68 14.93
N CYS A 125 -11.15 -4.25 15.75
CA CYS A 125 -11.35 -3.22 16.78
C CYS A 125 -11.27 -1.79 16.20
N PRO A 126 -11.76 -0.78 16.94
CA PRO A 126 -11.58 0.63 16.60
C PRO A 126 -10.09 1.01 16.66
N THR A 127 -9.70 2.03 15.89
CA THR A 127 -8.30 2.44 15.75
C THR A 127 -7.68 2.83 17.09
N GLU A 128 -8.44 3.46 17.97
CA GLU A 128 -8.04 3.91 19.31
C GLU A 128 -7.73 2.70 20.20
N THR A 129 -8.59 1.67 20.16
CA THR A 129 -8.36 0.41 20.87
C THR A 129 -7.13 -0.30 20.33
N VAL A 130 -6.94 -0.35 19.02
CA VAL A 130 -5.71 -0.91 18.42
C VAL A 130 -4.48 -0.15 18.91
N ALA A 131 -4.50 1.18 18.93
CA ALA A 131 -3.38 1.98 19.42
C ALA A 131 -3.00 1.64 20.88
N ALA A 132 -3.99 1.46 21.74
CA ALA A 132 -3.76 1.14 23.16
C ALA A 132 -3.22 -0.28 23.39
N TRP A 133 -3.67 -1.25 22.59
CA TRP A 133 -3.37 -2.67 22.80
C TRP A 133 -2.23 -3.21 21.97
N LEU A 134 -2.01 -2.71 20.75
CA LEU A 134 -1.01 -3.21 19.83
C LEU A 134 0.42 -3.26 20.42
N PRO A 135 0.90 -2.26 21.20
CA PRO A 135 2.23 -2.32 21.81
C PRO A 135 2.40 -3.42 22.87
N ARG A 136 1.29 -3.92 23.44
CA ARG A 136 1.27 -4.92 24.52
C ARG A 136 1.22 -6.35 24.00
N LEU A 137 1.07 -6.52 22.69
CA LEU A 137 0.80 -7.80 22.03
C LEU A 137 1.91 -8.08 21.02
N ASP A 138 2.15 -9.37 20.73
CA ASP A 138 3.02 -9.77 19.62
C ASP A 138 2.18 -10.37 18.47
N PRO A 139 1.61 -9.52 17.59
CA PRO A 139 0.72 -9.98 16.54
C PRO A 139 1.48 -10.75 15.45
N PRO A 140 0.92 -11.87 14.95
CA PRO A 140 1.50 -12.59 13.83
C PRO A 140 1.47 -11.74 12.55
N GLN A 141 2.34 -12.05 11.59
CA GLN A 141 2.48 -11.29 10.34
C GLN A 141 1.16 -11.13 9.56
N GLY A 142 0.29 -12.14 9.59
CA GLY A 142 -1.03 -12.06 8.96
C GLY A 142 -1.94 -10.98 9.57
N VAL A 143 -1.86 -10.76 10.89
CA VAL A 143 -2.58 -9.69 11.61
C VAL A 143 -1.99 -8.34 11.24
N LEU A 144 -0.65 -8.20 11.21
CA LEU A 144 0.00 -6.96 10.80
C LEU A 144 -0.43 -6.54 9.38
N HIS A 145 -0.56 -7.48 8.45
CA HIS A 145 -1.09 -7.20 7.11
C HIS A 145 -2.54 -6.73 7.10
N ALA A 146 -3.37 -7.22 8.04
CA ALA A 146 -4.74 -6.74 8.21
C ALA A 146 -4.75 -5.33 8.81
N LEU A 147 -3.95 -5.08 9.85
CA LEU A 147 -3.82 -3.78 10.50
C LEU A 147 -3.29 -2.70 9.55
N ALA A 148 -2.40 -3.04 8.61
CA ALA A 148 -1.96 -2.11 7.57
C ALA A 148 -3.12 -1.57 6.70
N ARG A 149 -4.29 -2.23 6.72
CA ARG A 149 -5.50 -1.78 6.02
C ARG A 149 -6.54 -1.16 6.94
N THR A 150 -6.64 -1.62 8.19
CA THR A 150 -7.71 -1.23 9.12
C THR A 150 -7.28 -0.18 10.15
N ALA A 151 -6.01 -0.21 10.58
CA ALA A 151 -5.44 0.71 11.56
C ALA A 151 -3.98 1.07 11.18
N PRO A 152 -3.79 1.77 10.03
CA PRO A 152 -2.46 2.03 9.48
C PRO A 152 -1.58 2.93 10.36
N VAL A 153 -2.17 3.91 11.07
CA VAL A 153 -1.43 4.81 11.97
C VAL A 153 -0.88 4.08 13.21
N PRO A 154 -1.69 3.32 13.99
CA PRO A 154 -1.16 2.49 15.08
C PRO A 154 -0.07 1.52 14.63
N LEU A 155 -0.23 0.91 13.45
CA LEU A 155 0.80 0.02 12.90
C LEU A 155 2.10 0.77 12.60
N ALA A 156 2.01 1.98 12.04
CA ALA A 156 3.19 2.80 11.76
C ALA A 156 3.95 3.13 13.05
N HIS A 157 3.26 3.52 14.13
CA HIS A 157 3.86 3.71 15.45
C HIS A 157 4.57 2.46 15.97
N LEU A 158 3.92 1.29 15.89
CA LEU A 158 4.54 0.01 16.31
C LEU A 158 5.84 -0.27 15.53
N ILE A 159 5.81 -0.09 14.21
CA ILE A 159 6.98 -0.35 13.35
C ILE A 159 8.13 0.60 13.72
N THR A 160 7.84 1.89 13.90
CA THR A 160 8.84 2.88 14.31
C THR A 160 9.43 2.55 15.68
N ALA A 161 8.60 2.28 16.69
CA ALA A 161 9.08 1.92 18.04
C ALA A 161 9.99 0.69 18.00
N ARG A 162 9.58 -0.39 17.30
CA ARG A 162 10.39 -1.61 17.15
C ARG A 162 11.73 -1.39 16.44
N LEU A 163 11.83 -0.40 15.55
CA LEU A 163 13.09 -0.06 14.87
C LEU A 163 14.00 0.82 15.73
N GLN A 164 13.42 1.70 16.54
CA GLN A 164 14.15 2.53 17.50
C GLN A 164 14.78 1.68 18.60
N ASP A 165 14.11 0.63 19.06
CA ASP A 165 14.62 -0.29 20.09
C ASP A 165 15.64 -1.32 19.55
N ALA A 166 15.82 -1.42 18.23
CA ALA A 166 16.64 -2.45 17.61
C ALA A 166 18.11 -2.06 17.47
N THR A 167 19.02 -2.98 17.76
CA THR A 167 20.46 -2.85 17.43
C THR A 167 20.68 -2.79 15.92
N ASP A 168 21.80 -2.23 15.46
CA ASP A 168 22.08 -2.01 14.03
C ASP A 168 21.89 -3.26 13.15
N HIS A 169 22.40 -4.42 13.58
CA HIS A 169 22.26 -5.66 12.83
C HIS A 169 20.79 -6.12 12.74
N HIS A 170 20.03 -5.97 13.83
CA HIS A 170 18.62 -6.33 13.88
C HIS A 170 17.76 -5.34 13.08
N ARG A 171 18.10 -4.05 13.14
CA ARG A 171 17.42 -2.96 12.45
C ARG A 171 17.37 -3.20 10.94
N HIS A 172 18.46 -3.67 10.33
CA HIS A 172 18.47 -4.00 8.90
C HIS A 172 17.51 -5.15 8.53
N ARG A 173 17.48 -6.20 9.36
CA ARG A 173 16.57 -7.35 9.16
C ARG A 173 15.11 -6.93 9.31
N LEU A 174 14.80 -6.15 10.36
CA LEU A 174 13.46 -5.62 10.61
C LEU A 174 13.02 -4.66 9.50
N THR A 175 13.91 -3.79 9.02
CA THR A 175 13.64 -2.88 7.90
C THR A 175 13.20 -3.67 6.68
N ARG A 176 13.90 -4.76 6.33
CA ARG A 176 13.50 -5.63 5.21
C ARG A 176 12.15 -6.31 5.45
N GLY A 177 11.89 -6.79 6.67
CA GLY A 177 10.63 -7.45 7.03
C GLY A 177 9.41 -6.51 7.03
N TYR A 178 9.56 -5.28 7.52
CA TYR A 178 8.46 -4.33 7.64
C TYR A 178 8.25 -3.45 6.41
N ARG A 179 9.21 -3.37 5.47
CA ARG A 179 9.11 -2.48 4.30
C ARG A 179 7.78 -2.62 3.53
N ALA A 180 7.34 -3.85 3.30
CA ALA A 180 6.09 -4.12 2.58
C ALA A 180 4.86 -3.69 3.38
N LEU A 181 4.88 -3.89 4.70
CA LEU A 181 3.80 -3.50 5.62
C LEU A 181 3.70 -1.99 5.77
N ALA A 182 4.82 -1.31 6.03
CA ALA A 182 4.91 0.14 6.11
C ALA A 182 4.45 0.81 4.80
N SER A 183 4.90 0.30 3.65
CA SER A 183 4.43 0.79 2.35
C SER A 183 2.95 0.54 2.10
N LEU A 184 2.38 -0.57 2.61
CA LEU A 184 0.94 -0.82 2.52
C LEU A 184 0.14 0.14 3.40
N ALA A 185 0.57 0.37 4.64
CA ALA A 185 -0.05 1.31 5.58
C ALA A 185 -0.02 2.74 5.02
N ALA A 186 1.16 3.21 4.60
CA ALA A 186 1.34 4.53 3.98
C ALA A 186 0.49 4.74 2.72
N ARG A 187 0.22 3.67 1.95
CA ARG A 187 -0.65 3.77 0.78
C ARG A 187 -2.13 3.91 1.13
N ARG A 188 -2.54 3.45 2.30
CA ARG A 188 -3.92 3.47 2.78
C ARG A 188 -4.25 4.77 3.49
N ASP A 189 -3.27 5.33 4.20
CA ASP A 189 -3.47 6.49 5.05
C ASP A 189 -2.30 7.49 4.94
N PRO A 190 -2.58 8.75 4.56
CA PRO A 190 -1.57 9.81 4.48
C PRO A 190 -0.89 10.15 5.82
N GLU A 191 -1.59 10.05 6.96
CA GLU A 191 -0.99 10.33 8.27
C GLU A 191 0.04 9.27 8.63
N ALA A 192 -0.28 8.00 8.38
CA ALA A 192 0.68 6.90 8.55
C ALA A 192 1.90 7.08 7.62
N ALA A 193 1.69 7.57 6.39
CA ALA A 193 2.77 7.87 5.47
C ALA A 193 3.65 9.04 5.95
N LEU A 194 3.07 10.11 6.51
CA LEU A 194 3.82 11.25 7.06
C LEU A 194 4.63 10.84 8.29
N LEU A 195 4.03 10.05 9.19
CA LEU A 195 4.73 9.51 10.35
C LEU A 195 5.93 8.64 9.93
N LEU A 196 5.72 7.72 8.99
CA LEU A 196 6.80 6.87 8.49
C LEU A 196 7.87 7.68 7.73
N LEU A 197 7.48 8.74 7.02
CA LEU A 197 8.44 9.63 6.35
C LEU A 197 9.32 10.36 7.38
N LYS A 198 8.71 10.83 8.46
CA LYS A 198 9.40 11.57 9.53
C LYS A 198 10.37 10.68 10.29
N GLU A 199 9.90 9.51 10.71
CA GLU A 199 10.64 8.69 11.68
C GLU A 199 11.50 7.61 10.99
N GLU A 200 11.01 7.00 9.89
CA GLU A 200 11.66 5.85 9.25
C GLU A 200 11.55 5.90 7.70
N PRO A 201 12.12 6.93 7.03
CA PRO A 201 11.93 7.18 5.60
C PRO A 201 12.37 6.01 4.71
N ASN A 202 13.32 5.19 5.17
CA ASN A 202 13.84 4.03 4.46
C ASN A 202 12.82 2.89 4.27
N LEU A 203 11.74 2.87 5.06
CA LEU A 203 10.66 1.91 4.92
C LEU A 203 9.71 2.24 3.76
N LEU A 204 9.68 3.50 3.33
CA LEU A 204 8.77 3.94 2.28
C LEU A 204 9.32 3.53 0.90
N THR A 205 8.48 2.85 0.14
CA THR A 205 8.71 2.68 -1.30
C THR A 205 8.27 3.93 -2.05
N GLY A 206 8.84 4.21 -3.22
CA GLY A 206 8.42 5.36 -4.02
C GLY A 206 6.91 5.37 -4.30
N ALA A 207 6.29 4.20 -4.46
CA ALA A 207 4.84 4.09 -4.62
C ALA A 207 4.04 4.61 -3.41
N ALA A 208 4.56 4.42 -2.19
CA ALA A 208 3.98 4.96 -0.96
C ALA A 208 4.22 6.48 -0.86
N VAL A 209 5.44 6.95 -1.15
CA VAL A 209 5.79 8.38 -1.18
C VAL A 209 4.90 9.14 -2.17
N ARG A 210 4.55 8.54 -3.31
CA ARG A 210 3.65 9.14 -4.29
C ARG A 210 2.26 9.49 -3.73
N ILE A 211 1.81 8.83 -2.66
CA ILE A 211 0.53 9.17 -1.99
C ILE A 211 0.67 10.48 -1.20
N LEU A 212 1.84 10.77 -0.63
CA LEU A 212 2.13 12.03 0.08
C LEU A 212 2.07 13.26 -0.81
N LEU A 213 2.21 13.11 -2.13
CA LEU A 213 2.02 14.20 -3.09
C LEU A 213 0.59 14.78 -3.11
N ARG A 214 -0.38 14.12 -2.45
CA ARG A 214 -1.70 14.70 -2.20
C ARG A 214 -1.70 15.77 -1.10
N ARG A 215 -0.65 15.81 -0.28
CA ARG A 215 -0.43 16.76 0.81
C ARG A 215 1.01 17.30 0.78
N PRO A 216 1.40 17.98 -0.31
CA PRO A 216 2.80 18.24 -0.59
C PRO A 216 3.43 19.27 0.36
N ALA A 217 2.65 20.19 0.96
CA ALA A 217 3.12 21.11 2.00
C ALA A 217 3.57 20.35 3.26
N GLN A 218 2.71 19.50 3.81
CA GLN A 218 3.03 18.68 5.00
C GLN A 218 4.23 17.76 4.75
N MET A 219 4.31 17.17 3.55
CA MET A 219 5.47 16.37 3.15
C MET A 219 6.76 17.21 3.14
N LEU A 220 6.71 18.43 2.61
CA LEU A 220 7.85 19.34 2.57
C LEU A 220 8.27 19.78 3.98
N ASP A 221 7.32 20.06 4.86
CA ASP A 221 7.61 20.44 6.26
C ASP A 221 8.35 19.32 6.99
N VAL A 222 7.93 18.05 6.79
CA VAL A 222 8.64 16.89 7.33
C VAL A 222 10.06 16.79 6.76
N LEU A 223 10.25 17.00 5.46
CA LEU A 223 11.58 16.95 4.82
C LEU A 223 12.50 18.10 5.25
N ARG A 224 11.94 19.26 5.59
CA ARG A 224 12.68 20.42 6.12
C ARG A 224 13.11 20.19 7.57
N ALA A 225 12.23 19.60 8.37
CA ALA A 225 12.50 19.29 9.78
C ALA A 225 13.40 18.05 9.97
N ALA A 226 13.52 17.19 8.96
CA ALA A 226 14.35 15.99 9.03
C ALA A 226 15.84 16.35 9.21
N PRO A 227 16.56 15.65 10.11
CA PRO A 227 17.99 15.85 10.25
C PRO A 227 18.71 15.50 8.94
N PRO A 228 19.84 16.15 8.64
CA PRO A 228 20.67 15.75 7.51
C PRO A 228 21.19 14.32 7.72
N ASN A 229 21.46 13.63 6.62
CA ASN A 229 22.15 12.35 6.61
C ASN A 229 23.56 12.49 7.25
N PRO A 230 24.22 11.38 7.64
CA PRO A 230 25.57 11.42 8.21
C PRO A 230 26.63 12.09 7.34
N ASP A 231 26.41 12.16 6.03
CA ASP A 231 27.26 12.86 5.06
C ASP A 231 26.93 14.36 4.91
N GLY A 232 26.06 14.89 5.78
CA GLY A 232 25.58 16.27 5.77
C GLY A 232 24.54 16.57 4.69
N THR A 233 24.18 15.59 3.85
CA THR A 233 23.21 15.81 2.78
C THR A 233 21.78 15.90 3.33
N PRO A 234 20.92 16.72 2.72
CA PRO A 234 19.51 16.73 3.07
C PRO A 234 18.88 15.34 2.88
N LEU A 235 17.89 14.98 3.72
CA LEU A 235 17.08 13.80 3.50
C LEU A 235 16.41 13.87 2.11
N GLU A 236 16.67 12.87 1.28
CA GLU A 236 16.08 12.73 -0.06
C GLU A 236 15.19 11.49 -0.12
N VAL A 237 14.05 11.62 -0.80
CA VAL A 237 13.08 10.53 -0.93
C VAL A 237 12.73 10.30 -2.38
N THR A 238 13.02 9.11 -2.88
CA THR A 238 12.87 8.82 -4.31
C THR A 238 11.40 8.61 -4.71
N LEU A 239 10.97 9.32 -5.75
CA LEU A 239 9.66 9.12 -6.39
C LEU A 239 9.76 8.12 -7.54
N PRO A 240 8.74 7.29 -7.82
CA PRO A 240 8.77 6.42 -8.98
C PRO A 240 8.78 7.29 -10.25
N ALA A 241 9.59 6.90 -11.23
CA ALA A 241 9.54 7.52 -12.55
C ALA A 241 8.13 7.37 -13.16
N GLY A 242 7.73 8.32 -14.00
CA GLY A 242 6.43 8.32 -14.64
C GLY A 242 5.59 9.57 -14.37
N PRO A 243 4.43 9.67 -15.02
CA PRO A 243 3.50 10.78 -14.80
C PRO A 243 2.99 10.80 -13.36
N LEU A 244 2.85 12.01 -12.81
CA LEU A 244 2.25 12.21 -11.49
C LEU A 244 0.75 11.91 -11.54
N PRO A 245 0.17 11.32 -10.47
CA PRO A 245 -1.27 11.14 -10.38
C PRO A 245 -2.00 12.50 -10.48
N PRO A 246 -3.17 12.58 -11.14
CA PRO A 246 -3.89 13.85 -11.33
C PRO A 246 -4.16 14.61 -10.03
N ALA A 247 -4.56 13.88 -8.97
CA ALA A 247 -4.78 14.47 -7.65
C ALA A 247 -3.51 15.10 -7.05
N GLY A 248 -2.37 14.42 -7.17
CA GLY A 248 -1.09 14.95 -6.70
C GLY A 248 -0.63 16.15 -7.53
N ARG A 249 -0.81 16.11 -8.85
CA ARG A 249 -0.50 17.26 -9.74
C ARG A 249 -1.33 18.49 -9.38
N ARG A 250 -2.62 18.32 -9.08
CA ARG A 250 -3.49 19.42 -8.62
C ARG A 250 -2.99 20.02 -7.31
N ALA A 251 -2.68 19.18 -6.31
CA ALA A 251 -2.16 19.64 -5.02
C ALA A 251 -0.80 20.37 -5.18
N LEU A 252 0.12 19.82 -5.98
CA LEU A 252 1.44 20.41 -6.22
C LEU A 252 1.36 21.80 -6.88
N ARG A 253 0.35 22.05 -7.72
CA ARG A 253 0.14 23.37 -8.34
C ARG A 253 -0.33 24.45 -7.37
N THR A 254 -0.79 24.06 -6.18
CA THR A 254 -1.18 25.02 -5.13
C THR A 254 0.02 25.47 -4.29
N LEU A 255 1.18 24.81 -4.42
CA LEU A 255 2.38 25.21 -3.70
C LEU A 255 3.00 26.48 -4.30
N PRO A 256 3.63 27.33 -3.47
CA PRO A 256 4.54 28.36 -3.94
C PRO A 256 5.63 27.79 -4.86
N PRO A 257 6.08 28.52 -5.89
CA PRO A 257 7.13 28.04 -6.81
C PRO A 257 8.43 27.63 -6.08
N ALA A 258 8.80 28.35 -5.03
CA ALA A 258 9.96 28.03 -4.20
C ALA A 258 9.82 26.68 -3.48
N ASP A 259 8.65 26.42 -2.91
CA ASP A 259 8.35 25.15 -2.22
C ASP A 259 8.31 23.98 -3.20
N LEU A 260 7.73 24.19 -4.39
CA LEU A 260 7.73 23.17 -5.44
C LEU A 260 9.16 22.83 -5.91
N ALA A 261 10.02 23.84 -6.07
CA ALA A 261 11.43 23.66 -6.43
C ALA A 261 12.21 22.94 -5.33
N GLU A 262 11.97 23.26 -4.06
CA GLU A 262 12.58 22.55 -2.93
C GLU A 262 12.10 21.10 -2.85
N LEU A 263 10.80 20.86 -2.98
CA LEU A 263 10.25 19.50 -3.01
C LEU A 263 10.82 18.70 -4.18
N ALA A 264 10.94 19.31 -5.37
CA ALA A 264 11.62 18.68 -6.50
C ALA A 264 13.08 18.36 -6.17
N ARG A 265 13.82 19.24 -5.48
CA ARG A 265 15.20 18.97 -5.05
C ARG A 265 15.27 17.77 -4.11
N ARG A 266 14.37 17.68 -3.13
CA ARG A 266 14.33 16.60 -2.12
C ARG A 266 13.75 15.28 -2.63
N CYS A 267 13.01 15.30 -3.73
CA CYS A 267 12.30 14.13 -4.23
C CYS A 267 12.70 13.74 -5.67
N PRO A 268 13.94 13.27 -5.89
CA PRO A 268 14.38 12.87 -7.22
C PRO A 268 13.57 11.69 -7.76
N ALA A 269 13.32 11.69 -9.07
CA ALA A 269 12.78 10.52 -9.75
C ALA A 269 13.74 9.31 -9.64
N ALA A 270 13.16 8.14 -9.42
CA ALA A 270 13.85 6.87 -9.39
C ALA A 270 14.52 6.63 -10.74
N ARG A 271 15.63 5.90 -10.70
CA ARG A 271 16.22 5.37 -11.92
C ARG A 271 15.18 4.52 -12.66
N ALA A 272 15.03 4.79 -13.95
CA ALA A 272 14.23 3.94 -14.83
C ALA A 272 14.74 2.50 -14.71
N ARG A 273 13.84 1.58 -14.38
CA ARG A 273 14.11 0.14 -14.41
C ARG A 273 13.81 -0.35 -15.80
N LEU A 274 14.59 -1.31 -16.32
CA LEU A 274 14.17 -2.05 -17.51
C LEU A 274 12.80 -2.67 -17.21
N GLY A 275 11.83 -2.44 -18.08
CA GLY A 275 10.53 -3.09 -17.99
C GLY A 275 10.67 -4.61 -18.16
N SER A 276 9.62 -5.36 -17.82
CA SER A 276 9.56 -6.82 -17.97
C SER A 276 9.75 -7.30 -19.43
N GLN A 277 9.55 -6.41 -20.40
CA GLN A 277 9.75 -6.68 -21.84
C GLN A 277 11.10 -6.15 -22.36
N GLY A 278 12.03 -5.76 -21.48
CA GLY A 278 13.32 -5.18 -21.87
C GLY A 278 13.24 -3.77 -22.46
N ARG A 279 12.03 -3.23 -22.68
CA ARG A 279 11.82 -1.86 -23.14
C ARG A 279 12.10 -0.86 -22.01
N LEU A 280 12.85 0.19 -22.35
CA LEU A 280 13.15 1.31 -21.46
C LEU A 280 12.27 2.50 -21.86
N ASP A 281 11.12 2.65 -21.21
CA ASP A 281 10.29 3.84 -21.39
C ASP A 281 10.82 4.97 -20.51
N VAL A 282 11.47 5.96 -21.13
CA VAL A 282 11.94 7.14 -20.42
C VAL A 282 10.81 8.16 -20.32
N THR A 283 10.23 8.24 -19.13
CA THR A 283 9.25 9.27 -18.77
C THR A 283 9.95 10.43 -18.07
N PRO A 284 9.55 11.69 -18.32
CA PRO A 284 10.12 12.85 -17.64
C PRO A 284 9.86 12.78 -16.13
N ASP A 285 10.80 13.32 -15.34
CA ASP A 285 10.59 13.55 -13.90
C ASP A 285 9.40 14.49 -13.71
N GLY A 286 8.34 13.94 -13.12
CA GLY A 286 7.06 14.62 -13.02
C GLY A 286 7.09 15.88 -12.15
N LEU A 287 7.98 15.98 -11.16
CA LEU A 287 8.11 17.20 -10.35
C LEU A 287 8.87 18.27 -11.13
N LEU A 288 9.98 17.90 -11.79
CA LEU A 288 10.74 18.82 -12.63
C LEU A 288 9.89 19.38 -13.79
N ALA A 289 9.03 18.56 -14.38
CA ALA A 289 8.12 18.98 -15.45
C ALA A 289 7.09 20.04 -15.03
N LEU A 290 6.86 20.24 -13.73
CA LEU A 290 5.98 21.30 -13.21
C LEU A 290 6.71 22.62 -12.95
N LEU A 291 8.04 22.63 -12.95
CA LEU A 291 8.83 23.83 -12.72
C LEU A 291 8.94 24.67 -14.00
N PRO A 292 9.10 26.01 -13.86
CA PRO A 292 9.51 26.84 -14.98
C PRO A 292 10.89 26.40 -15.50
N VAL A 293 11.15 26.70 -16.78
CA VAL A 293 12.34 26.23 -17.51
C VAL A 293 13.67 26.60 -16.82
N PRO A 294 13.87 27.84 -16.31
CA PRO A 294 15.13 28.20 -15.66
C PRO A 294 15.43 27.38 -14.40
N GLU A 295 14.45 27.22 -13.50
CA GLU A 295 14.58 26.44 -12.27
C GLU A 295 14.80 24.96 -12.58
N ARG A 296 14.10 24.45 -13.60
CA ARG A 296 14.27 23.07 -14.07
C ARG A 296 15.70 22.83 -14.54
N GLY A 297 16.25 23.71 -15.37
CA GLY A 297 17.63 23.65 -15.84
C GLY A 297 18.65 23.69 -14.70
N ARG A 298 18.45 24.59 -13.73
CA ARG A 298 19.31 24.71 -12.53
C ARG A 298 19.33 23.42 -11.71
N LEU A 299 18.17 22.83 -11.41
CA LEU A 299 18.10 21.59 -10.62
C LEU A 299 18.69 20.39 -11.36
N VAL A 300 18.51 20.30 -12.68
CA VAL A 300 19.13 19.23 -13.49
C VAL A 300 20.65 19.38 -13.50
N ALA A 301 21.17 20.60 -13.64
CA ALA A 301 22.61 20.86 -13.56
C ALA A 301 23.17 20.49 -12.18
N GLU A 302 22.48 20.87 -11.09
CA GLU A 302 22.83 20.52 -9.72
C GLU A 302 22.92 18.99 -9.52
N ARG A 303 21.88 18.24 -9.92
CA ARG A 303 21.86 16.77 -9.83
C ARG A 303 22.94 16.10 -10.69
N THR A 304 23.21 16.67 -11.86
CA THR A 304 24.26 16.19 -12.77
C THR A 304 25.64 16.41 -12.16
N ALA A 305 25.89 17.55 -11.52
CA ALA A 305 27.15 17.87 -10.84
C ALA A 305 27.41 16.96 -9.63
N ARG A 306 26.38 16.62 -8.86
CA ARG A 306 26.49 15.67 -7.74
C ARG A 306 26.79 14.22 -8.19
N SER A 307 26.45 13.88 -9.43
CA SER A 307 26.63 12.53 -9.96
C SER A 307 28.09 12.29 -10.36
N ARG A 308 28.84 11.54 -9.55
CA ARG A 308 30.25 11.19 -9.83
C ARG A 308 30.45 10.35 -11.10
N ALA A 309 29.41 9.68 -11.59
CA ALA A 309 29.45 8.83 -12.77
C ALA A 309 28.30 9.15 -13.73
N VAL A 310 28.54 8.99 -15.04
CA VAL A 310 27.51 9.15 -16.08
C VAL A 310 26.30 8.24 -15.84
N TYR A 311 26.53 7.02 -15.34
CA TYR A 311 25.47 6.08 -14.95
C TYR A 311 24.66 6.51 -13.72
N GLY A 312 25.17 7.48 -12.96
CA GLY A 312 24.52 8.00 -11.76
C GLY A 312 23.27 8.81 -12.06
N ILE A 313 23.23 9.46 -13.23
CA ILE A 313 22.19 10.42 -13.62
C ILE A 313 20.91 9.68 -14.01
N PRO A 314 19.77 9.93 -13.32
CA PRO A 314 18.50 9.34 -13.72
C PRO A 314 18.02 9.90 -15.07
N LEU A 315 17.73 9.02 -16.04
CA LEU A 315 17.20 9.43 -17.35
C LEU A 315 15.91 10.28 -17.26
N PRO A 316 14.98 10.03 -16.31
CA PRO A 316 13.83 10.91 -16.12
C PRO A 316 14.20 12.37 -15.82
N THR A 317 15.33 12.61 -15.14
CA THR A 317 15.82 13.97 -14.86
C THR A 317 16.23 14.69 -16.14
N LEU A 318 16.91 14.01 -17.07
CA LEU A 318 17.29 14.57 -18.38
C LEU A 318 16.08 14.73 -19.31
N ALA A 319 15.16 13.77 -19.27
CA ALA A 319 13.95 13.79 -20.08
C ALA A 319 12.98 14.93 -19.69
N ALA A 320 13.12 15.51 -18.50
CA ALA A 320 12.34 16.68 -18.10
C ALA A 320 12.79 17.98 -18.80
N LEU A 321 14.02 18.04 -19.32
CA LEU A 321 14.52 19.21 -20.06
C LEU A 321 13.88 19.33 -21.45
N GLU A 322 13.81 20.56 -21.95
CA GLU A 322 13.51 20.85 -23.35
C GLU A 322 14.56 20.19 -24.27
N PRO A 323 14.20 19.82 -25.52
CA PRO A 323 15.08 19.11 -26.44
C PRO A 323 16.49 19.74 -26.59
N THR A 324 16.56 21.06 -26.74
CA THR A 324 17.81 21.82 -26.92
C THR A 324 18.68 21.81 -25.67
N ASP A 325 18.09 22.02 -24.49
CA ASP A 325 18.78 21.97 -23.20
C ASP A 325 19.30 20.57 -22.89
N ARG A 326 18.50 19.56 -23.24
CA ARG A 326 18.89 18.16 -23.07
C ARG A 326 20.14 17.83 -23.88
N THR A 327 20.19 18.24 -25.13
CA THR A 327 21.40 18.12 -25.97
C THR A 327 22.60 18.81 -25.33
N ARG A 328 22.43 20.05 -24.86
CA ARG A 328 23.50 20.83 -24.22
C ARG A 328 24.08 20.13 -23.00
N VAL A 329 23.24 19.48 -22.18
CA VAL A 329 23.67 18.74 -20.98
C VAL A 329 24.26 17.37 -21.31
N VAL A 330 23.69 16.65 -22.29
CA VAL A 330 24.09 15.27 -22.60
C VAL A 330 25.37 15.20 -23.43
N ARG A 331 25.61 16.15 -24.34
CA ARG A 331 26.77 16.12 -25.26
C ARG A 331 28.13 16.09 -24.52
N PRO A 332 28.37 16.89 -23.46
CA PRO A 332 29.58 16.75 -22.65
C PRO A 332 29.72 15.39 -21.96
N LEU A 333 28.61 14.80 -21.52
CA LEU A 333 28.60 13.49 -20.86
C LEU A 333 28.97 12.36 -21.84
N LEU A 334 28.45 12.43 -23.07
CA LEU A 334 28.81 11.50 -24.15
C LEU A 334 30.30 11.53 -24.45
N LYS A 335 30.91 12.72 -24.52
CA LYS A 335 32.36 12.87 -24.75
C LYS A 335 33.22 12.25 -23.65
N ARG A 336 32.71 12.21 -22.40
CA ARG A 336 33.43 11.67 -21.24
C ARG A 336 33.33 10.15 -21.11
N THR A 337 32.36 9.51 -21.75
CA THR A 337 32.16 8.06 -21.65
C THR A 337 32.56 7.34 -22.92
N ARG A 338 33.33 6.27 -22.77
CA ARG A 338 33.65 5.33 -23.86
C ARG A 338 32.83 4.04 -23.81
N ARG A 339 31.99 3.87 -22.78
CA ARG A 339 31.20 2.65 -22.58
C ARG A 339 29.94 2.70 -23.43
N ASP A 340 29.79 1.73 -24.33
CA ASP A 340 28.64 1.61 -25.24
C ASP A 340 27.29 1.64 -24.52
N LEU A 341 27.17 0.97 -23.37
CA LEU A 341 25.94 0.99 -22.57
C LEU A 341 25.59 2.39 -22.04
N ALA A 342 26.57 3.22 -21.71
CA ALA A 342 26.33 4.60 -21.26
C ALA A 342 25.92 5.49 -22.44
N VAL A 343 26.57 5.32 -23.59
CA VAL A 343 26.24 6.02 -24.84
C VAL A 343 24.81 5.69 -25.25
N SER A 344 24.44 4.40 -25.28
CA SER A 344 23.09 3.95 -25.58
C SER A 344 22.06 4.59 -24.65
N ARG A 345 22.29 4.53 -23.33
CA ARG A 345 21.39 5.14 -22.33
C ARG A 345 21.21 6.65 -22.52
N LEU A 346 22.29 7.39 -22.74
CA LEU A 346 22.22 8.84 -22.98
C LEU A 346 21.56 9.17 -24.32
N ALA A 347 21.78 8.36 -25.36
CA ALA A 347 21.14 8.54 -26.65
C ALA A 347 19.61 8.38 -26.57
N THR A 348 19.10 7.50 -25.69
CA THR A 348 17.64 7.33 -25.51
C THR A 348 16.90 8.57 -25.05
N VAL A 349 17.60 9.53 -24.43
CA VAL A 349 16.96 10.78 -24.02
C VAL A 349 17.15 11.89 -25.04
N LEU A 350 18.14 11.83 -25.94
CA LEU A 350 18.36 12.89 -26.92
C LEU A 350 17.18 13.05 -27.90
N PRO A 351 17.03 14.23 -28.55
CA PRO A 351 16.17 14.37 -29.71
C PRO A 351 16.51 13.30 -30.76
N LEU A 352 15.50 12.79 -31.49
CA LEU A 352 15.67 11.66 -32.41
C LEU A 352 16.83 11.88 -33.40
N ALA A 353 16.92 13.09 -33.98
CA ALA A 353 17.96 13.46 -34.93
C ALA A 353 19.40 13.34 -34.37
N GLU A 354 19.58 13.47 -33.06
CA GLU A 354 20.89 13.36 -32.40
C GLU A 354 21.12 11.97 -31.79
N GLY A 355 20.07 11.33 -31.26
CA GLY A 355 20.16 10.03 -30.60
C GLY A 355 20.25 8.85 -31.57
N GLU A 356 19.52 8.90 -32.69
CA GLU A 356 19.44 7.79 -33.65
C GLU A 356 20.80 7.42 -34.28
N PRO A 357 21.63 8.36 -34.76
CA PRO A 357 22.94 8.02 -35.32
C PRO A 357 23.84 7.29 -34.32
N LEU A 358 23.78 7.68 -33.04
CA LEU A 358 24.54 7.03 -31.97
C LEU A 358 24.08 5.59 -31.75
N LEU A 359 22.76 5.36 -31.72
CA LEU A 359 22.20 4.03 -31.53
C LEU A 359 22.46 3.11 -32.73
N ARG A 360 22.40 3.64 -33.96
CA ARG A 360 22.77 2.89 -35.18
C ARG A 360 24.24 2.47 -35.16
N ALA A 361 25.15 3.40 -34.87
CA ALA A 361 26.58 3.11 -34.79
C ALA A 361 26.92 2.04 -33.72
N LEU A 362 26.22 2.05 -32.57
CA LEU A 362 26.37 1.01 -31.55
C LEU A 362 25.87 -0.35 -32.04
N THR A 363 24.74 -0.39 -32.74
CA THR A 363 24.14 -1.61 -33.27
C THR A 363 25.04 -2.25 -34.33
N GLU A 364 25.67 -1.44 -35.19
CA GLU A 364 26.63 -1.90 -36.19
C GLU A 364 27.86 -2.57 -35.54
N ARG A 365 28.43 -1.96 -34.49
CA ARG A 365 29.55 -2.55 -33.73
C ARG A 365 29.19 -3.88 -33.07
N HIS A 366 27.98 -3.98 -32.50
CA HIS A 366 27.53 -5.21 -31.87
C HIS A 366 27.39 -6.36 -32.87
N ARG A 367 26.86 -6.08 -34.07
CA ARG A 367 26.77 -7.06 -35.16
C ARG A 367 28.14 -7.52 -35.63
N SER A 368 29.13 -6.62 -35.71
CA SER A 368 30.51 -6.99 -36.05
C SER A 368 31.14 -7.91 -35.00
N HIS A 369 30.88 -7.69 -33.71
CA HIS A 369 31.37 -8.54 -32.63
C HIS A 369 30.73 -9.94 -32.66
N LEU A 370 29.42 -10.03 -32.94
CA LEU A 370 28.73 -11.33 -33.10
C LEU A 370 29.24 -12.11 -34.32
N ARG A 371 29.58 -11.41 -35.41
CA ARG A 371 30.15 -12.03 -36.62
C ARG A 371 31.61 -12.49 -36.46
N ALA A 372 32.36 -11.95 -35.52
CA ALA A 372 33.74 -12.36 -35.24
C ALA A 372 33.82 -13.54 -34.23
N LEU A 373 32.72 -13.85 -33.54
CA LEU A 373 32.59 -14.95 -32.58
C LEU A 373 31.85 -16.17 -33.15
N ALA A 374 31.25 -16.03 -34.34
CA ALA A 374 30.64 -17.11 -35.12
C ALA A 374 31.64 -17.54 -36.21
#